data_AF-A0A423D0D5-F1
#
_entry.id   AF-A0A423D0D5-F1
#
_cell.length_a   1.000
_cell.length_b   1.000
_cell.length_c   1.000
_cell.angle_alpha   90.00
_cell.angle_beta   90.00
_cell.angle_gamma   90.00
#
_symmetry.space_group_name_H-M   'P 1'
#
loop_
_entity.id
_entity.type
_entity.pdbx_description
1 polymer ?
#
loop_
_entity_poly.entity_id
_entity_poly.type
_entity_poly.pdbx_seq_one_letter_code
_entity_poly.pdbx_strand_id
1 'polypeptide(L)'
;MFQHPDLPDFDEGDGEKCKAWVAQQGLQVVMVHLETDAPEDIADRYFASDEPHCGYWEPSKPEGDGWFCLAIHDTDDGPVCWWGRRVVTP
;
A
#
# COMPACT_ATOMS: atom_id res chain seq x y z
N MET A 1 1.47 -8.61 6.26
CA MET A 1 1.90 -7.19 6.35
C MET A 1 3.35 -7.09 5.89
N PHE A 2 3.68 -6.08 5.12
CA PHE A 2 5.02 -5.82 4.58
C PHE A 2 5.35 -4.34 4.77
N GLN A 3 6.61 -4.02 5.06
CA GLN A 3 7.08 -2.64 5.12
C GLN A 3 8.49 -2.59 4.56
N HIS A 4 8.74 -1.64 3.65
CA HIS A 4 10.06 -1.43 3.10
C HIS A 4 11.02 -0.98 4.22
N PRO A 5 12.25 -1.50 4.31
CA PRO A 5 13.17 -1.21 5.41
C PRO A 5 13.55 0.28 5.53
N ASP A 6 13.55 1.00 4.41
CA ASP A 6 13.78 2.46 4.39
C ASP A 6 12.52 3.28 4.70
N LEU A 7 11.32 2.69 4.75
CA LEU A 7 10.10 3.41 5.12
C LEU A 7 10.10 3.63 6.64
N PRO A 8 10.12 4.89 7.11
CA PRO A 8 10.01 5.17 8.53
C PRO A 8 8.68 4.66 9.08
N ASP A 9 8.70 4.29 10.36
CA ASP A 9 7.48 4.02 11.11
C ASP A 9 6.74 5.35 11.33
N PHE A 10 5.52 5.45 10.83
CA PHE A 10 4.67 6.63 10.96
C PHE A 10 3.49 6.27 11.85
N ASP A 11 3.21 7.11 12.85
CA ASP A 11 2.10 6.87 13.78
C ASP A 11 0.77 7.42 13.23
N GLU A 12 -0.33 7.09 13.91
CA GLU A 12 -1.66 7.58 13.56
C GLU A 12 -1.70 9.11 13.72
N GLY A 13 -1.75 9.84 12.60
CA GLY A 13 -1.66 11.30 12.56
C GLY A 13 -0.41 11.85 11.84
N ASP A 14 0.56 11.00 11.50
CA ASP A 14 1.77 11.40 10.78
C ASP A 14 1.60 11.49 9.25
N GLY A 15 0.37 11.55 8.76
CA GLY A 15 0.06 11.61 7.33
C GLY A 15 0.80 12.73 6.58
N GLU A 16 0.93 13.91 7.20
CA GLU A 16 1.71 15.03 6.65
C GLU A 16 3.21 14.73 6.59
N LYS A 17 3.77 14.10 7.63
CA LYS A 17 5.19 13.69 7.67
C LYS A 17 5.47 12.61 6.64
N CYS A 18 4.57 11.65 6.49
CA CYS A 18 4.64 10.61 5.48
C CYS A 18 4.66 11.22 4.07
N LYS A 19 3.72 12.12 3.76
CA LYS A 19 3.68 12.83 2.47
C LYS A 19 4.96 13.64 2.23
N ALA A 20 5.45 14.36 3.24
CA ALA A 20 6.68 15.12 3.16
C ALA A 20 7.90 14.21 2.93
N TRP A 21 7.96 13.04 3.58
CA TRP A 21 9.03 12.07 3.37
C TRP A 21 8.99 11.50 1.96
N VAL A 22 7.82 11.09 1.47
CA VAL A 22 7.62 10.60 0.09
C VAL A 22 8.13 11.63 -0.93
N ALA A 23 7.77 12.90 -0.74
CA ALA A 23 8.24 13.99 -1.60
C ALA A 23 9.77 14.18 -1.49
N GLN A 24 10.34 14.15 -0.28
CA GLN A 24 11.79 14.25 -0.06
C GLN A 24 12.57 13.11 -0.70
N GLN A 25 12.00 11.90 -0.73
CA GLN A 25 12.60 10.76 -1.43
C GLN A 25 12.44 10.84 -2.95
N GLY A 26 11.73 11.83 -3.47
CA GLY A 26 11.38 11.91 -4.88
C GLY A 26 10.56 10.70 -5.31
N LEU A 27 9.62 10.26 -4.46
CA LEU A 27 8.75 9.14 -4.72
C LEU A 27 7.34 9.63 -5.09
N GLN A 28 6.73 8.91 -6.02
CA GLN A 28 5.30 8.91 -6.22
C GLN A 28 4.74 7.66 -5.53
N VAL A 29 3.70 7.81 -4.71
CA VAL A 29 3.04 6.70 -4.04
C VAL A 29 1.61 6.58 -4.55
N VAL A 30 1.20 5.36 -4.88
CA VAL A 30 -0.17 4.99 -5.24
C VAL A 30 -0.65 3.95 -4.24
N MET A 31 -1.85 4.14 -3.72
CA MET A 31 -2.49 3.23 -2.78
C MET A 31 -3.48 2.35 -3.52
N VAL A 32 -3.42 1.06 -3.26
CA VAL A 32 -4.26 0.04 -3.87
C VAL A 32 -4.91 -0.72 -2.72
N HIS A 33 -6.24 -0.71 -2.66
CA HIS A 33 -7.00 -1.30 -1.55
C HIS A 33 -7.49 -2.67 -1.98
N LEU A 34 -7.41 -3.66 -1.09
CA LEU A 34 -7.90 -5.01 -1.36
C LEU A 34 -9.36 -4.99 -1.81
N GLU A 35 -10.20 -4.17 -1.18
CA GLU A 35 -11.62 -4.02 -1.53
C GLU A 35 -11.86 -3.67 -3.01
N THR A 36 -10.99 -2.81 -3.59
CA THR A 36 -11.18 -2.28 -4.94
C THR A 36 -10.33 -2.99 -5.99
N ASP A 37 -9.24 -3.62 -5.57
CA ASP A 37 -8.29 -4.32 -6.43
C ASP A 37 -8.64 -5.80 -6.60
N ALA A 38 -8.99 -6.46 -5.50
CA ALA A 38 -9.21 -7.90 -5.51
C ALA A 38 -10.59 -8.24 -6.11
N PRO A 39 -10.75 -9.44 -6.68
CA PRO A 39 -12.06 -9.97 -7.03
C PRO A 39 -13.00 -9.96 -5.82
N GLU A 40 -14.30 -9.76 -6.06
CA GLU A 40 -15.32 -9.69 -5.00
C GLU A 40 -15.26 -10.88 -4.05
N ASP A 41 -15.07 -12.11 -4.54
CA ASP A 41 -14.89 -13.32 -3.70
C ASP A 41 -13.72 -13.23 -2.73
N ILE A 42 -12.61 -12.58 -3.11
CA ILE A 42 -11.43 -12.42 -2.24
C ILE A 42 -11.68 -11.31 -1.21
N ALA A 43 -12.29 -10.20 -1.64
CA ALA A 43 -12.68 -9.12 -0.74
C ALA A 43 -13.71 -9.60 0.28
N ASP A 44 -14.81 -10.22 -0.16
CA ASP A 44 -15.85 -10.77 0.70
C ASP A 44 -15.29 -11.82 1.67
N ARG A 45 -14.43 -12.73 1.18
CA ARG A 45 -13.73 -13.68 2.05
C ARG A 45 -12.89 -12.99 3.12
N TYR A 46 -12.22 -11.88 2.79
CA TYR A 46 -11.46 -11.11 3.76
C TYR A 46 -12.40 -10.52 4.81
N PHE A 47 -13.41 -9.74 4.40
CA PHE A 47 -14.30 -9.04 5.32
C PHE A 47 -15.25 -9.95 6.11
N ALA A 48 -15.56 -11.15 5.60
CA ALA A 48 -16.41 -12.13 6.27
C ALA A 48 -15.64 -13.10 7.18
N SER A 49 -14.30 -13.05 7.18
CA SER A 49 -13.48 -13.94 8.01
C SER A 49 -13.21 -13.33 9.39
N ASP A 50 -13.33 -14.15 10.43
CA ASP A 50 -12.99 -13.77 11.81
C ASP A 50 -11.46 -13.56 12.00
N GLU A 51 -10.66 -14.17 11.13
CA GLU A 51 -9.20 -14.03 11.06
C GLU A 51 -8.78 -13.66 9.62
N PRO A 52 -8.99 -12.40 9.22
CA PRO A 52 -8.81 -12.00 7.84
C PRO A 52 -7.31 -11.96 7.50
N HIS A 53 -6.91 -12.75 6.51
CA HIS A 53 -5.53 -12.83 6.03
C HIS A 53 -5.43 -12.35 4.60
N CYS A 54 -4.63 -11.31 4.36
CA CYS A 54 -4.38 -10.75 3.03
C CYS A 54 -3.28 -11.50 2.25
N GLY A 55 -2.79 -12.65 2.74
CA GLY A 55 -1.72 -13.41 2.10
C GLY A 55 -2.08 -14.01 0.74
N TYR A 56 -3.37 -14.09 0.42
CA TYR A 56 -3.88 -14.58 -0.88
C TYR A 56 -4.05 -13.45 -1.91
N TRP A 57 -3.96 -12.19 -1.46
CA TRP A 57 -4.11 -11.03 -2.33
C TRP A 57 -2.74 -10.61 -2.86
N GLU A 58 -2.61 -10.63 -4.19
CA GLU A 58 -1.49 -10.06 -4.90
C GLU A 58 -1.92 -8.68 -5.42
N PRO A 59 -1.50 -7.57 -4.79
CA PRO A 59 -1.93 -6.23 -5.19
C PRO A 59 -1.53 -5.94 -6.63
N SER A 60 -2.46 -5.42 -7.44
CA SER A 60 -2.17 -5.08 -8.82
C SER A 60 -1.14 -3.96 -8.88
N LYS A 61 -0.13 -4.16 -9.73
CA LYS A 61 0.89 -3.14 -9.97
C LYS A 61 0.27 -2.00 -10.81
N PRO A 62 0.44 -0.73 -10.42
CA PRO A 62 -0.03 0.41 -11.21
C PRO A 62 0.63 0.46 -12.59
N GLU A 63 0.01 1.16 -13.54
CA GLU A 63 0.55 1.33 -14.89
C GLU A 63 1.91 2.07 -14.88
N GLY A 64 2.85 1.58 -15.69
CA GLY A 64 4.20 2.14 -15.86
C GLY A 64 5.30 1.33 -15.18
N ASP A 65 6.55 1.68 -15.50
CA ASP A 65 7.73 0.99 -14.99
C ASP A 65 8.30 1.62 -13.70
N GLY A 66 8.99 0.80 -12.90
CA GLY A 66 9.70 1.25 -11.70
C GLY A 66 8.86 1.29 -10.43
N TRP A 67 7.66 0.71 -10.43
CA TRP A 67 6.88 0.47 -9.23
C TRP A 67 7.47 -0.66 -8.39
N PHE A 68 7.64 -0.38 -7.10
CA PHE A 68 8.03 -1.35 -6.08
C PHE A 68 7.05 -1.27 -4.89
N CYS A 69 6.89 -2.38 -4.18
CA CYS A 69 6.04 -2.40 -3.00
C CYS A 69 6.74 -1.63 -1.87
N LEU A 70 6.10 -0.58 -1.39
CA LEU A 70 6.60 0.28 -0.32
C LEU A 70 6.08 -0.21 1.05
N ALA A 71 4.80 -0.56 1.15
CA ALA A 71 4.21 -1.14 2.34
C ALA A 71 2.92 -1.87 1.99
N ILE A 72 2.57 -2.88 2.79
CA ILE A 72 1.25 -3.52 2.83
C ILE A 72 0.85 -3.58 4.30
N HIS A 73 -0.14 -2.79 4.67
CA HIS A 73 -0.65 -2.73 6.04
C HIS A 73 -2.17 -2.84 6.02
N ASP A 74 -2.72 -3.22 7.15
CA ASP A 74 -4.17 -3.27 7.34
C ASP A 74 -4.63 -1.92 7.90
N THR A 75 -5.72 -1.41 7.36
CA THR A 75 -6.38 -0.20 7.83
C THR A 75 -7.79 -0.54 8.32
N ASP A 76 -8.49 0.43 8.90
CA ASP A 76 -9.90 0.24 9.31
C ASP A 76 -10.81 -0.20 8.14
N ASP A 77 -10.45 0.24 6.93
CA ASP A 77 -11.11 -0.10 5.66
C ASP A 77 -10.58 -1.41 5.04
N GLY A 78 -9.69 -2.11 5.75
CA GLY A 78 -9.00 -3.30 5.30
C GLY A 78 -7.61 -3.06 4.70
N PRO A 79 -7.02 -4.08 4.05
CA PRO A 79 -5.64 -4.05 3.59
C PRO A 79 -5.42 -3.05 2.47
N VAL A 80 -4.33 -2.30 2.60
CA VAL A 80 -3.86 -1.38 1.58
C VAL A 80 -2.41 -1.69 1.22
N CYS A 81 -2.12 -1.73 -0.08
CA CYS A 81 -0.78 -1.82 -0.64
C CYS A 81 -0.37 -0.46 -1.17
N TRP A 82 0.79 0.01 -0.72
CA TRP A 82 1.41 1.24 -1.19
C TRP A 82 2.48 0.88 -2.21
N TRP A 83 2.26 1.30 -3.46
CA TRP A 83 3.24 1.21 -4.53
C TRP A 83 4.03 2.50 -4.60
N GLY A 84 5.36 2.40 -4.45
CA GLY A 84 6.29 3.51 -4.63
C GLY A 84 6.95 3.46 -6.01
N ARG A 85 7.17 4.62 -6.62
CA ARG A 85 7.99 4.77 -7.84
C ARG A 85 8.86 6.02 -7.72
N ARG A 86 10.11 5.94 -8.17
CA ARG A 86 11.00 7.11 -8.24
C ARG A 86 10.51 8.06 -9.34
N VAL A 87 10.27 9.31 -8.97
CA VAL A 87 10.08 10.41 -9.91
C VAL A 87 11.48 10.78 -10.39
N VAL A 88 11.80 10.38 -11.63
CA VAL A 88 13.02 10.86 -12.29
C VAL A 88 12.80 12.32 -12.66
N THR A 89 13.35 13.22 -11.86
CA THR A 89 13.50 14.62 -12.27
C THR A 89 14.61 14.68 -13.33
N PRO A 90 14.32 15.15 -14.57
CA PRO A 90 15.33 15.30 -15.61
C PRO A 90 16.39 16.35 -15.28
#